data_AF-A0A368VH48-F1
#
_entry.id   AF-A0A368VH48-F1
#
_cell.length_a   1.000
_cell.length_b   1.000
_cell.length_c   1.000
_cell.angle_alpha   90.00
_cell.angle_beta   90.00
_cell.angle_gamma   90.00
#
_symmetry.space_group_name_H-M   'P 1'
#
loop_
_entity.id
_entity.type
_entity.pdbx_description
1 polymer ?
#
loop_
_entity_poly.entity_id
_entity_poly.type
_entity_poly.pdbx_seq_one_letter_code
_entity_poly.pdbx_strand_id
1 'polypeptide(L)'
;MRQLVFSFLLGTLFLWSCEDDKNNLQEAENQVKNYSTADYPDLVEFTQSSSSEEGLVYEVLPGPAALNPEMNPTPFSDNIYETSGSYSFEVSDVNAEDSQSSEDAVNSVNIQFTGNDGTQYRIDEIRVIHKSEGAGHHTFFGGVGLNKVMHGSTGIGESLMPRMLSYITLWGLTDLKNAATGEVVASDRIIHIMSTTNVRDENLELVDGVDVDKSDHNFRNVQTHIILPPKDTQDNPSPVPGTAHGFLHMMFEDVVLEGGQRDWKLAYEVLPGPAVLNPEMNPTPFSNRVAVAAGSYELKVSDETADDTESSEDEVELFNLTFKRQNGQIFTADNVDVIHKAEGTGDHTFFGGVGIDKLMHGDTGIGNMLIPKMTSYITVWGIADLKNGNGEIIAEDRFVHIMTGSRVRDENLELVKGSTEDLSDYSVDKMETHIIFPPFDTEENASPVPNTGHGFLHIMFEEVSLSSL
;
A
#
# COMPACT_ATOMS: atom_id res chain seq x y z
N MET A 1 -73.21 -18.43 22.79
CA MET A 1 -73.92 -17.43 23.62
C MET A 1 -73.62 -16.07 23.01
N ARG A 2 -74.41 -15.70 22.00
CA ARG A 2 -75.33 -14.54 21.93
C ARG A 2 -74.65 -13.18 21.75
N GLN A 3 -74.87 -12.63 20.55
CA GLN A 3 -74.67 -11.28 20.06
C GLN A 3 -75.39 -10.20 20.89
N LEU A 4 -74.81 -9.00 20.92
CA LEU A 4 -75.42 -7.66 20.93
C LEU A 4 -74.40 -6.78 20.15
N VAL A 5 -74.65 -6.06 19.06
CA VAL A 5 -75.74 -5.23 18.52
C VAL A 5 -76.16 -4.08 19.43
N PHE A 6 -75.64 -2.88 19.11
CA PHE A 6 -76.31 -1.58 19.21
C PHE A 6 -75.69 -0.70 18.10
N SER A 7 -76.34 -0.52 16.95
CA SER A 7 -77.43 0.41 16.60
C SER A 7 -76.93 1.80 16.18
N PHE A 8 -77.18 2.08 14.91
CA PHE A 8 -77.05 3.32 14.15
C PHE A 8 -77.71 4.53 14.82
N LEU A 9 -77.13 5.73 14.60
CA LEU A 9 -77.91 6.93 14.36
C LEU A 9 -77.42 7.62 13.07
N LEU A 10 -78.35 7.77 12.15
CA LEU A 10 -78.23 8.37 10.83
C LEU A 10 -78.55 9.87 10.96
N GLY A 11 -77.67 10.74 10.47
CA GLY A 11 -77.91 12.18 10.32
C GLY A 11 -77.47 12.63 8.93
N THR A 12 -78.45 12.87 8.08
CA THR A 12 -78.32 13.24 6.66
C THR A 12 -77.93 14.70 6.41
N LEU A 13 -77.09 14.85 5.37
CA LEU A 13 -77.08 15.91 4.33
C LEU A 13 -76.81 17.36 4.74
N PHE A 14 -75.63 17.85 4.35
CA PHE A 14 -75.54 18.97 3.39
C PHE A 14 -74.37 18.72 2.42
N LEU A 15 -74.72 18.55 1.14
CA LEU A 15 -73.83 18.69 -0.01
C LEU A 15 -73.51 20.16 -0.19
N TRP A 16 -72.25 20.55 -0.05
CA TRP A 16 -71.66 21.68 -0.77
C TRP A 16 -70.41 21.16 -1.45
N SER A 17 -70.42 21.18 -2.79
CA SER A 17 -69.23 21.02 -3.61
C SER A 17 -68.47 22.33 -3.61
N CYS A 18 -67.17 22.25 -3.38
CA CYS A 18 -66.22 23.20 -3.95
C CYS A 18 -65.08 22.36 -4.52
N GLU A 19 -65.03 22.37 -5.86
CA GLU A 19 -63.87 22.05 -6.67
C GLU A 19 -62.66 22.88 -6.25
N ASP A 20 -61.50 22.29 -6.50
CA ASP A 20 -60.21 22.90 -6.74
C ASP A 20 -59.63 23.83 -5.66
N ASP A 21 -58.72 23.26 -4.88
CA ASP A 21 -57.40 23.88 -4.68
C ASP A 21 -56.37 22.76 -4.49
N LYS A 22 -55.95 22.18 -5.62
CA LYS A 22 -54.63 21.56 -5.75
C LYS A 22 -53.59 22.68 -5.64
N ASN A 23 -53.32 23.12 -4.42
CA ASN A 23 -52.12 23.91 -4.15
C ASN A 23 -50.94 22.95 -4.04
N ASN A 24 -50.15 22.95 -5.12
CA ASN A 24 -48.75 22.56 -5.18
C ASN A 24 -48.04 22.91 -3.86
N LEU A 25 -47.83 21.90 -3.02
CA LEU A 25 -46.61 21.81 -2.25
C LEU A 25 -45.66 21.00 -3.12
N GLN A 26 -45.05 21.70 -4.07
CA GLN A 26 -43.80 21.26 -4.65
C GLN A 26 -42.81 21.41 -3.48
N GLU A 27 -42.52 20.29 -2.79
CA GLU A 27 -41.34 20.23 -1.96
C GLU A 27 -40.19 20.65 -2.86
N ALA A 28 -39.51 21.73 -2.50
CA ALA A 28 -38.26 22.07 -3.15
C ALA A 28 -37.32 20.91 -2.81
N GLU A 29 -37.11 20.01 -3.76
CA GLU A 29 -35.99 19.06 -3.75
C GLU A 29 -34.74 19.91 -3.61
N ASN A 30 -34.22 19.98 -2.38
CA ASN A 30 -32.96 20.63 -2.11
C ASN A 30 -31.89 19.68 -2.65
N GLN A 31 -31.49 19.89 -3.90
CA GLN A 31 -30.32 19.27 -4.50
C GLN A 31 -29.13 19.46 -3.54
N VAL A 32 -28.64 18.37 -2.96
CA VAL A 32 -27.47 18.43 -2.06
C VAL A 32 -26.25 18.09 -2.88
N LYS A 33 -25.31 19.04 -2.98
CA LYS A 33 -24.03 18.84 -3.67
C LYS A 33 -22.90 18.83 -2.67
N ASN A 34 -22.08 17.78 -2.75
CA ASN A 34 -20.87 17.67 -1.94
C ASN A 34 -19.65 17.52 -2.86
N TYR A 35 -18.53 18.07 -2.39
CA TYR A 35 -17.25 18.02 -3.07
C TYR A 35 -16.16 17.57 -2.10
N SER A 36 -15.38 16.57 -2.51
CA SER A 36 -14.26 16.04 -1.76
C SER A 36 -12.99 15.96 -2.61
N THR A 37 -11.83 16.26 -2.02
CA THR A 37 -10.55 16.25 -2.73
C THR A 37 -9.37 16.03 -1.80
N ALA A 38 -8.30 15.44 -2.35
CA ALA A 38 -6.98 15.36 -1.76
C ALA A 38 -5.90 15.45 -2.85
N ASP A 39 -4.72 15.98 -2.51
CA ASP A 39 -3.57 16.08 -3.43
C ASP A 39 -2.25 15.88 -2.67
N TYR A 40 -1.67 14.69 -2.82
CA TYR A 40 -0.45 14.22 -2.18
C TYR A 40 0.52 13.68 -3.26
N PRO A 41 1.14 14.56 -4.06
CA PRO A 41 1.82 14.17 -5.29
C PRO A 41 3.16 13.47 -5.08
N ASP A 42 3.76 13.62 -3.89
CA ASP A 42 5.11 13.20 -3.60
C ASP A 42 5.15 11.79 -2.99
N LEU A 43 6.05 10.96 -3.51
CA LEU A 43 6.35 9.65 -2.94
C LEU A 43 7.14 9.81 -1.64
N VAL A 44 6.96 8.86 -0.72
CA VAL A 44 7.72 8.83 0.53
C VAL A 44 9.12 8.30 0.27
N GLU A 45 10.13 9.06 0.66
CA GLU A 45 11.54 8.65 0.61
C GLU A 45 12.01 8.26 2.01
N PHE A 46 12.19 6.95 2.22
CA PHE A 46 12.80 6.45 3.44
C PHE A 46 14.31 6.64 3.35
N THR A 47 14.91 7.37 4.29
CA THR A 47 16.35 7.67 4.28
C THR A 47 17.11 6.96 5.39
N GLN A 48 16.40 6.29 6.30
CA GLN A 48 16.99 5.53 7.40
C GLN A 48 16.38 4.15 7.50
N SER A 49 17.19 3.20 7.95
CA SER A 49 16.76 1.84 8.25
C SER A 49 17.52 1.33 9.46
N SER A 50 16.82 0.60 10.34
CA SER A 50 17.42 -0.03 11.52
C SER A 50 16.75 -1.36 11.85
N SER A 51 17.50 -2.24 12.50
CA SER A 51 16.96 -3.49 13.04
C SER A 51 15.92 -3.21 14.14
N SER A 52 14.82 -3.95 14.16
CA SER A 52 13.85 -3.90 15.26
C SER A 52 14.19 -4.90 16.37
N GLU A 53 13.55 -4.75 17.54
CA GLU A 53 13.67 -5.71 18.64
C GLU A 53 12.88 -7.00 18.39
N GLU A 54 11.90 -6.96 17.48
CA GLU A 54 11.03 -8.10 17.15
C GLU A 54 11.56 -8.94 15.99
N GLY A 55 12.35 -8.31 15.11
CA GLY A 55 12.90 -8.93 13.90
C GLY A 55 14.01 -9.94 14.17
N LEU A 56 13.94 -11.07 13.47
CA LEU A 56 14.98 -12.09 13.48
C LEU A 56 16.15 -11.71 12.58
N VAL A 57 17.32 -12.26 12.89
CA VAL A 57 18.56 -12.02 12.15
C VAL A 57 19.12 -13.34 11.64
N TYR A 58 19.47 -13.38 10.35
CA TYR A 58 20.00 -14.56 9.71
C TYR A 58 21.29 -14.24 8.97
N GLU A 59 22.22 -15.18 8.99
CA GLU A 59 23.30 -15.23 8.01
C GLU A 59 22.90 -16.17 6.87
N VAL A 60 23.00 -15.70 5.64
CA VAL A 60 22.90 -16.54 4.43
C VAL A 60 24.26 -17.18 4.19
N LEU A 61 24.29 -18.50 4.17
CA LEU A 61 25.49 -19.30 4.00
C LEU A 61 25.72 -19.66 2.53
N PRO A 62 26.97 -20.02 2.14
CA PRO A 62 27.28 -20.40 0.77
C PRO A 62 26.42 -21.55 0.24
N GLY A 63 25.73 -21.26 -0.86
CA GLY A 63 25.13 -22.26 -1.72
C GLY A 63 26.13 -22.84 -2.75
N PRO A 64 25.70 -23.80 -3.58
CA PRO A 64 26.56 -24.43 -4.60
C PRO A 64 27.22 -23.43 -5.55
N ALA A 65 26.52 -22.37 -5.94
CA ALA A 65 27.02 -21.37 -6.89
C ALA A 65 28.18 -20.54 -6.33
N ALA A 66 28.22 -20.29 -5.01
CA ALA A 66 29.32 -19.58 -4.38
C ALA A 66 30.59 -20.45 -4.23
N LEU A 67 30.42 -21.78 -4.22
CA LEU A 67 31.49 -22.75 -4.00
C LEU A 67 32.01 -23.40 -5.29
N ASN A 68 31.20 -23.40 -6.36
CA ASN A 68 31.54 -24.02 -7.63
C ASN A 68 32.15 -22.98 -8.61
N PRO A 69 33.45 -23.07 -8.94
CA PRO A 69 34.11 -22.13 -9.85
C PRO A 69 33.62 -22.21 -11.30
N GLU A 70 32.84 -23.23 -11.66
CA GLU A 70 32.20 -23.34 -12.99
C GLU A 70 30.88 -22.55 -13.08
N MET A 71 30.38 -22.04 -11.95
CA MET A 71 29.17 -21.23 -11.86
C MET A 71 29.52 -19.76 -11.66
N ASN A 72 28.60 -18.87 -12.03
CA ASN A 72 28.71 -17.47 -11.63
C ASN A 72 28.43 -17.37 -10.12
N PRO A 73 29.37 -16.86 -9.31
CA PRO A 73 29.19 -16.80 -7.87
C PRO A 73 28.11 -15.78 -7.51
N THR A 74 27.26 -16.15 -6.55
CA THR A 74 26.15 -15.32 -6.07
C THR A 74 26.10 -15.33 -4.54
N PRO A 75 25.76 -14.20 -3.90
CA PRO A 75 25.55 -14.13 -2.46
C PRO A 75 24.18 -14.68 -2.01
N PHE A 76 23.41 -15.31 -2.89
CA PHE A 76 22.06 -15.82 -2.59
C PHE A 76 22.06 -17.34 -2.39
N SER A 77 21.35 -17.81 -1.35
CA SER A 77 21.15 -19.22 -1.02
C SER A 77 19.96 -19.39 -0.07
N ASP A 78 19.36 -20.58 -0.06
CA ASP A 78 18.37 -21.01 0.95
C ASP A 78 19.02 -21.63 2.19
N ASN A 79 20.36 -21.80 2.18
CA ASN A 79 21.08 -22.23 3.36
C ASN A 79 21.25 -21.03 4.31
N ILE A 80 20.43 -20.97 5.35
CA ILE A 80 20.41 -19.85 6.31
C ILE A 80 20.70 -20.34 7.73
N TYR A 81 21.28 -19.45 8.53
CA TYR A 81 21.60 -19.68 9.93
C TYR A 81 21.10 -18.52 10.77
N GLU A 82 20.15 -18.78 11.67
CA GLU A 82 19.67 -17.79 12.63
C GLU A 82 20.82 -17.38 13.57
N THR A 83 21.01 -16.09 13.74
CA THR A 83 22.10 -15.51 14.52
C THR A 83 21.65 -14.22 15.22
N SER A 84 22.59 -13.42 15.70
CA SER A 84 22.31 -12.14 16.36
C SER A 84 23.06 -11.00 15.70
N GLY A 85 22.46 -9.83 15.73
CA GLY A 85 23.03 -8.60 15.24
C GLY A 85 22.09 -7.43 15.44
N SER A 86 22.58 -6.25 15.13
CA SER A 86 21.81 -5.02 15.10
C SER A 86 22.43 -4.10 14.06
N TYR A 87 21.61 -3.28 13.41
CA TYR A 87 22.14 -2.22 12.57
C TYR A 87 21.29 -0.95 12.62
N SER A 88 21.92 0.14 12.22
CA SER A 88 21.27 1.41 11.88
C SER A 88 22.09 2.10 10.81
N PHE A 89 21.45 2.65 9.78
CA PHE A 89 22.10 3.55 8.84
C PHE A 89 21.18 4.66 8.37
N GLU A 90 21.79 5.75 7.91
CA GLU A 90 21.14 6.91 7.30
C GLU A 90 21.86 7.26 6.00
N VAL A 91 21.10 7.56 4.96
CA VAL A 91 21.61 7.90 3.62
C VAL A 91 21.03 9.22 3.12
N SER A 92 21.73 9.80 2.13
CA SER A 92 21.22 10.89 1.29
C SER A 92 21.33 10.47 -0.17
N ASP A 93 20.22 10.49 -0.90
CA ASP A 93 20.15 10.42 -2.37
C ASP A 93 19.91 11.86 -2.85
N VAL A 94 20.98 12.56 -3.21
CA VAL A 94 20.93 13.99 -3.57
C VAL A 94 20.70 14.14 -5.06
N ASN A 95 21.18 13.19 -5.86
CA ASN A 95 21.14 13.24 -7.30
C ASN A 95 20.35 12.06 -7.87
N ALA A 96 19.12 12.33 -8.31
CA ALA A 96 18.26 11.32 -8.93
C ALA A 96 18.90 10.55 -10.10
N GLU A 97 19.87 11.17 -10.80
CA GLU A 97 20.74 10.51 -11.77
C GLU A 97 22.19 10.52 -11.30
N ASP A 98 22.67 9.34 -10.91
CA ASP A 98 24.00 9.22 -10.34
C ASP A 98 25.11 9.38 -11.39
N SER A 99 26.16 10.05 -10.95
CA SER A 99 27.35 10.36 -11.74
C SER A 99 28.59 10.29 -10.86
N GLN A 100 29.76 10.49 -11.46
CA GLN A 100 31.02 10.54 -10.70
C GLN A 100 31.06 11.72 -9.72
N SER A 101 30.25 12.76 -9.99
CA SER A 101 30.09 13.94 -9.17
C SER A 101 28.82 13.90 -8.31
N SER A 102 28.23 12.72 -8.12
CA SER A 102 27.08 12.59 -7.23
C SER A 102 27.47 12.99 -5.80
N GLU A 103 26.55 13.65 -5.10
CA GLU A 103 26.70 14.06 -3.71
C GLU A 103 26.04 13.06 -2.75
N ASP A 104 25.63 11.89 -3.25
CA ASP A 104 25.03 10.83 -2.45
C ASP A 104 25.97 10.35 -1.36
N ALA A 105 25.41 10.07 -0.19
CA ALA A 105 26.21 9.80 1.00
C ALA A 105 25.55 8.76 1.90
N VAL A 106 26.40 8.06 2.65
CA VAL A 106 26.01 7.38 3.89
C VAL A 106 26.36 8.33 5.03
N ASN A 107 25.34 8.95 5.62
CA ASN A 107 25.50 9.96 6.66
C ASN A 107 25.91 9.34 8.00
N SER A 108 25.34 8.18 8.32
CA SER A 108 25.69 7.39 9.48
C SER A 108 25.50 5.90 9.20
N VAL A 109 26.33 5.06 9.82
CA VAL A 109 26.21 3.61 9.74
C VAL A 109 26.80 2.96 10.99
N ASN A 110 26.09 1.99 11.54
CA ASN A 110 26.57 1.12 12.60
C ASN A 110 25.91 -0.25 12.40
N ILE A 111 26.69 -1.23 11.98
CA ILE A 111 26.24 -2.60 11.73
C ILE A 111 27.11 -3.51 12.60
N GLN A 112 26.49 -4.35 13.40
CA GLN A 112 27.15 -5.37 14.20
C GLN A 112 26.40 -6.68 14.10
N PHE A 113 27.11 -7.79 13.94
CA PHE A 113 26.49 -9.11 13.83
C PHE A 113 27.46 -10.21 14.22
N THR A 114 26.92 -11.37 14.56
CA THR A 114 27.68 -12.59 14.86
C THR A 114 27.65 -13.50 13.64
N GLY A 115 28.82 -13.80 13.06
CA GLY A 115 28.93 -14.81 12.02
C GLY A 115 28.73 -16.23 12.56
N ASN A 116 28.50 -17.20 11.68
CA ASN A 116 28.34 -18.62 12.03
C ASN A 116 29.58 -19.23 12.70
N ASP A 117 30.73 -18.56 12.57
CA ASP A 117 31.99 -18.90 13.20
C ASP A 117 32.07 -18.42 14.66
N GLY A 118 31.05 -17.71 15.12
CA GLY A 118 30.96 -17.10 16.45
C GLY A 118 31.72 -15.78 16.58
N THR A 119 32.37 -15.30 15.51
CA THR A 119 33.06 -14.01 15.51
C THR A 119 32.03 -12.88 15.43
N GLN A 120 32.20 -11.86 16.27
CA GLN A 120 31.41 -10.63 16.17
C GLN A 120 32.11 -9.65 15.24
N TYR A 121 31.39 -9.22 14.21
CA TYR A 121 31.85 -8.29 13.20
C TYR A 121 31.19 -6.92 13.35
N ARG A 122 31.88 -5.89 12.87
CA ARG A 122 31.41 -4.50 12.88
C ARG A 122 31.74 -3.80 11.57
N ILE A 123 30.79 -3.00 11.09
CA ILE A 123 30.94 -2.03 10.00
C ILE A 123 30.40 -0.69 10.52
N ASP A 124 31.23 0.35 10.48
CA ASP A 124 30.92 1.67 11.02
C ASP A 124 31.34 2.83 10.10
N GLU A 125 31.72 2.51 8.87
CA GLU A 125 31.98 3.48 7.81
C GLU A 125 31.66 2.83 6.45
N ILE A 126 30.94 3.53 5.60
CA ILE A 126 30.71 3.14 4.21
C ILE A 126 31.04 4.34 3.31
N ARG A 127 31.95 4.14 2.37
CA ARG A 127 32.30 5.12 1.33
C ARG A 127 31.55 4.78 0.07
N VAL A 128 30.63 5.63 -0.34
CA VAL A 128 29.76 5.43 -1.51
C VAL A 128 30.57 5.20 -2.79
N ILE A 129 30.19 4.21 -3.60
CA ILE A 129 30.78 3.97 -4.91
C ILE A 129 30.01 4.75 -5.97
N HIS A 130 30.57 5.89 -6.38
CA HIS A 130 29.98 6.70 -7.45
C HIS A 130 30.13 6.06 -8.83
N LYS A 131 29.11 6.27 -9.66
CA LYS A 131 29.06 5.74 -11.02
C LYS A 131 30.09 6.46 -11.90
N SER A 132 30.96 5.71 -12.56
CA SER A 132 31.96 6.28 -13.48
C SER A 132 31.31 6.86 -14.74
N GLU A 133 31.96 7.88 -15.32
CA GLU A 133 31.51 8.50 -16.57
C GLU A 133 31.42 7.46 -17.70
N GLY A 134 30.29 7.43 -18.41
CA GLY A 134 30.07 6.50 -19.53
C GLY A 134 29.64 5.07 -19.15
N ALA A 135 29.44 4.77 -17.86
CA ALA A 135 29.11 3.41 -17.40
C ALA A 135 27.66 2.93 -17.67
N GLY A 136 26.83 3.74 -18.35
CA GLY A 136 25.41 3.39 -18.62
C GLY A 136 24.55 3.27 -17.36
N HIS A 137 23.42 2.55 -17.43
CA HIS A 137 22.72 2.11 -16.22
C HIS A 137 23.57 1.02 -15.58
N HIS A 138 24.29 1.39 -14.51
CA HIS A 138 25.25 0.52 -13.83
C HIS A 138 24.62 -0.13 -12.61
N THR A 139 25.06 -1.33 -12.24
CA THR A 139 24.58 -2.12 -11.08
C THR A 139 24.56 -1.36 -9.76
N PHE A 140 25.29 -0.25 -9.64
CA PHE A 140 25.55 0.43 -8.37
C PHE A 140 24.66 1.64 -8.09
N PHE A 141 23.82 2.07 -9.04
CA PHE A 141 23.05 3.33 -8.91
C PHE A 141 23.92 4.46 -8.38
N GLY A 142 25.16 4.56 -8.88
CA GLY A 142 26.21 5.47 -8.42
C GLY A 142 26.27 5.78 -6.93
N GLY A 143 25.88 4.83 -6.09
CA GLY A 143 25.99 4.96 -4.67
C GLY A 143 24.76 4.61 -3.88
N VAL A 144 23.74 5.49 -3.88
CA VAL A 144 22.52 5.38 -3.08
C VAL A 144 21.34 5.52 -4.01
N GLY A 145 20.29 4.73 -3.79
CA GLY A 145 19.04 4.88 -4.52
C GLY A 145 17.85 4.70 -3.61
N LEU A 146 16.89 5.63 -3.70
CA LEU A 146 15.61 5.53 -3.02
C LEU A 146 14.50 5.04 -3.97
N ASN A 147 13.60 4.20 -3.46
CA ASN A 147 12.44 3.65 -4.18
C ASN A 147 12.78 3.07 -5.57
N LYS A 148 13.84 2.25 -5.64
CA LYS A 148 14.31 1.66 -6.90
C LYS A 148 13.71 0.28 -7.12
N VAL A 149 13.19 0.03 -8.31
CA VAL A 149 12.82 -1.32 -8.76
C VAL A 149 14.06 -1.97 -9.35
N MET A 150 14.44 -3.13 -8.81
CA MET A 150 15.65 -3.85 -9.20
C MET A 150 15.44 -5.36 -9.32
N HIS A 151 16.49 -6.07 -9.69
CA HIS A 151 16.53 -7.52 -9.94
C HIS A 151 15.62 -7.97 -11.08
N GLY A 152 15.42 -9.29 -11.23
CA GLY A 152 14.65 -9.87 -12.31
C GLY A 152 15.10 -9.36 -13.70
N SER A 153 14.15 -8.90 -14.51
CA SER A 153 14.37 -8.40 -15.86
C SER A 153 14.65 -6.89 -15.95
N THR A 154 14.86 -6.21 -14.82
CA THR A 154 15.17 -4.76 -14.81
C THR A 154 16.54 -4.45 -15.43
N GLY A 155 17.42 -5.45 -15.50
CA GLY A 155 18.81 -5.26 -15.89
C GLY A 155 19.68 -4.66 -14.78
N ILE A 156 19.16 -4.55 -13.54
CA ILE A 156 19.88 -4.02 -12.39
C ILE A 156 19.97 -5.08 -11.29
N GLY A 157 21.19 -5.38 -10.85
CA GLY A 157 21.45 -6.48 -9.91
C GLY A 157 21.36 -7.86 -10.58
N GLU A 158 21.12 -8.91 -9.79
CA GLU A 158 21.11 -10.30 -10.26
C GLU A 158 19.71 -10.73 -10.73
N SER A 159 19.61 -11.49 -11.82
CA SER A 159 18.32 -11.96 -12.34
C SER A 159 17.76 -13.17 -11.58
N LEU A 160 18.52 -13.74 -10.65
CA LEU A 160 18.06 -14.82 -9.77
C LEU A 160 16.96 -14.34 -8.81
N MET A 161 17.06 -13.10 -8.35
CA MET A 161 16.09 -12.50 -7.45
C MET A 161 14.86 -12.03 -8.21
N PRO A 162 13.69 -11.97 -7.55
CA PRO A 162 12.50 -11.52 -8.21
C PRO A 162 12.61 -10.03 -8.52
N ARG A 163 11.89 -9.56 -9.55
CA ARG A 163 11.73 -8.12 -9.73
C ARG A 163 11.06 -7.56 -8.46
N MET A 164 11.64 -6.51 -7.89
CA MET A 164 11.21 -6.03 -6.58
C MET A 164 11.54 -4.57 -6.30
N LEU A 165 10.84 -3.98 -5.33
CA LEU A 165 11.07 -2.64 -4.80
C LEU A 165 12.09 -2.67 -3.65
N SER A 166 13.14 -1.87 -3.80
CA SER A 166 14.04 -1.48 -2.71
C SER A 166 13.72 -0.06 -2.28
N TYR A 167 13.28 0.10 -1.03
CA TYR A 167 13.05 1.42 -0.44
C TYR A 167 14.36 2.19 -0.31
N ILE A 168 15.42 1.49 0.12
CA ILE A 168 16.79 2.00 0.14
C ILE A 168 17.70 0.95 -0.48
N THR A 169 18.50 1.32 -1.47
CA THR A 169 19.62 0.50 -1.96
C THR A 169 20.89 1.34 -1.90
N LEU A 170 22.01 0.74 -1.51
CA LEU A 170 23.30 1.41 -1.60
C LEU A 170 24.43 0.44 -1.95
N TRP A 171 25.47 1.00 -2.57
CA TRP A 171 26.73 0.37 -2.90
C TRP A 171 27.90 1.23 -2.41
N GLY A 172 28.84 0.60 -1.72
CA GLY A 172 29.96 1.30 -1.11
C GLY A 172 31.19 0.43 -0.93
N LEU A 173 32.22 1.03 -0.34
CA LEU A 173 33.42 0.40 0.18
C LEU A 173 33.41 0.52 1.70
N THR A 174 33.82 -0.54 2.39
CA THR A 174 33.88 -0.58 3.85
C THR A 174 35.04 -1.43 4.36
N ASP A 175 35.40 -1.22 5.62
CA ASP A 175 36.29 -2.12 6.35
C ASP A 175 35.44 -3.02 7.26
N LEU A 176 35.59 -4.33 7.10
CA LEU A 176 35.06 -5.32 8.03
C LEU A 176 35.98 -5.38 9.25
N LYS A 177 35.45 -5.11 10.44
CA LYS A 177 36.21 -5.09 11.69
C LYS A 177 35.75 -6.18 12.65
N ASN A 178 36.62 -6.60 13.55
CA ASN A 178 36.21 -7.36 14.73
C ASN A 178 35.53 -6.41 15.72
N ALA A 179 34.29 -6.71 16.12
CA ALA A 179 33.49 -5.81 16.97
C ALA A 179 34.09 -5.61 18.37
N ALA A 180 34.76 -6.63 18.92
CA ALA A 180 35.31 -6.59 20.27
C ALA A 180 36.64 -5.83 20.35
N THR A 181 37.49 -5.93 19.31
CA THR A 181 38.83 -5.34 19.31
C THR A 181 38.95 -4.07 18.47
N GLY A 182 38.06 -3.87 17.51
CA GLY A 182 38.14 -2.80 16.50
C GLY A 182 39.20 -3.06 15.42
N GLU A 183 39.84 -4.22 15.41
CA GLU A 183 40.84 -4.59 14.39
C GLU A 183 40.18 -4.81 13.02
N VAL A 184 40.79 -4.28 11.97
CA VAL A 184 40.34 -4.48 10.59
C VAL A 184 40.65 -5.93 10.17
N VAL A 185 39.60 -6.70 9.90
CA VAL A 185 39.66 -8.07 9.39
C VAL A 185 39.87 -8.07 7.87
N ALA A 186 39.16 -7.19 7.17
CA ALA A 186 39.30 -6.99 5.74
C ALA A 186 39.01 -5.54 5.38
N SER A 187 39.91 -4.90 4.63
CA SER A 187 39.79 -3.50 4.22
C SER A 187 39.18 -3.35 2.82
N ASP A 188 38.60 -2.18 2.55
CA ASP A 188 38.13 -1.77 1.21
C ASP A 188 37.23 -2.81 0.51
N ARG A 189 36.39 -3.50 1.28
CA ARG A 189 35.43 -4.47 0.77
C ARG A 189 34.26 -3.75 0.13
N ILE A 190 33.83 -4.25 -1.03
CA ILE A 190 32.54 -3.86 -1.58
C ILE A 190 31.46 -4.25 -0.57
N ILE A 191 30.50 -3.36 -0.37
CA ILE A 191 29.29 -3.61 0.40
C ILE A 191 28.09 -3.19 -0.43
N HIS A 192 27.05 -4.00 -0.37
CA HIS A 192 25.74 -3.70 -0.90
C HIS A 192 24.72 -3.84 0.23
N ILE A 193 23.89 -2.82 0.41
CA ILE A 193 22.79 -2.86 1.37
C ILE A 193 21.49 -2.60 0.63
N MET A 194 20.45 -3.39 0.93
CA MET A 194 19.10 -3.18 0.42
C MET A 194 18.11 -3.28 1.58
N SER A 195 17.18 -2.33 1.68
CA SER A 195 15.99 -2.43 2.52
C SER A 195 14.78 -2.56 1.62
N THR A 196 14.17 -3.73 1.61
CA THR A 196 13.27 -4.19 0.56
C THR A 196 12.03 -4.86 1.14
N THR A 197 11.00 -5.02 0.33
CA THR A 197 9.93 -5.97 0.66
C THR A 197 10.49 -7.39 0.78
N ASN A 198 9.77 -8.26 1.49
CA ASN A 198 10.19 -9.66 1.68
C ASN A 198 10.39 -10.36 0.32
N VAL A 199 11.52 -11.06 0.18
CA VAL A 199 11.92 -11.82 -1.02
C VAL A 199 12.01 -13.32 -0.76
N ARG A 200 11.64 -13.73 0.44
CA ARG A 200 11.58 -15.13 0.85
C ARG A 200 10.15 -15.53 1.18
N ASP A 201 9.85 -16.80 0.97
CA ASP A 201 8.54 -17.36 1.30
C ASP A 201 8.42 -17.68 2.80
N GLU A 202 7.31 -18.29 3.21
CA GLU A 202 7.06 -18.71 4.60
C GLU A 202 8.04 -19.77 5.13
N ASN A 203 8.77 -20.46 4.24
CA ASN A 203 9.81 -21.42 4.58
C ASN A 203 11.21 -20.81 4.54
N LEU A 204 11.30 -19.49 4.34
CA LEU A 204 12.52 -18.73 4.12
C LEU A 204 13.30 -19.14 2.85
N GLU A 205 12.64 -19.79 1.89
CA GLU A 205 13.21 -20.07 0.58
C GLU A 205 13.13 -18.81 -0.29
N LEU A 206 14.15 -18.54 -1.11
CA LEU A 206 14.16 -17.39 -2.02
C LEU A 206 13.03 -17.53 -3.04
N VAL A 207 12.17 -16.51 -3.12
CA VAL A 207 11.11 -16.46 -4.13
C VAL A 207 11.74 -16.24 -5.50
N ASP A 208 11.43 -17.11 -6.46
CA ASP A 208 11.87 -16.95 -7.85
C ASP A 208 10.86 -16.15 -8.68
N GLY A 209 11.33 -15.42 -9.70
CA GLY A 209 10.44 -14.74 -10.63
C GLY A 209 11.02 -13.50 -11.32
N VAL A 210 11.44 -13.64 -12.57
CA VAL A 210 12.22 -12.57 -13.22
C VAL A 210 11.39 -11.40 -13.75
N ASP A 211 10.13 -11.60 -14.15
CA ASP A 211 9.40 -10.58 -14.92
C ASP A 211 8.30 -9.84 -14.15
N VAL A 212 7.87 -10.38 -13.01
CA VAL A 212 6.73 -9.84 -12.25
C VAL A 212 7.25 -9.25 -10.94
N ASP A 213 6.81 -8.03 -10.63
CA ASP A 213 7.04 -7.45 -9.31
C ASP A 213 6.34 -8.31 -8.25
N LYS A 214 7.12 -8.98 -7.41
CA LYS A 214 6.62 -9.84 -6.31
C LYS A 214 6.63 -9.14 -4.97
N SER A 215 6.96 -7.85 -4.96
CA SER A 215 6.95 -7.03 -3.75
C SER A 215 5.56 -7.02 -3.13
N ASP A 216 5.49 -7.23 -1.82
CA ASP A 216 4.23 -7.10 -1.11
C ASP A 216 3.86 -5.64 -0.80
N HIS A 217 4.77 -4.70 -1.12
CA HIS A 217 4.71 -3.25 -0.90
C HIS A 217 4.40 -2.80 0.54
N ASN A 218 4.39 -3.74 1.50
CA ASN A 218 4.08 -3.44 2.88
C ASN A 218 5.32 -2.88 3.56
N PHE A 219 5.34 -1.57 3.79
CA PHE A 219 6.49 -0.88 4.38
C PHE A 219 6.77 -1.28 5.85
N ARG A 220 5.88 -2.06 6.47
CA ARG A 220 6.05 -2.61 7.83
C ARG A 220 6.67 -4.00 7.85
N ASN A 221 6.71 -4.67 6.70
CA ASN A 221 7.24 -6.04 6.56
C ASN A 221 8.46 -6.00 5.63
N VAL A 222 9.41 -5.15 5.97
CA VAL A 222 10.62 -4.91 5.20
C VAL A 222 11.75 -5.75 5.77
N GLN A 223 12.59 -6.27 4.88
CA GLN A 223 13.84 -6.93 5.22
C GLN A 223 15.02 -6.05 4.80
N THR A 224 16.09 -6.08 5.58
CA THR A 224 17.36 -5.49 5.17
C THR A 224 18.42 -6.55 4.94
N HIS A 225 18.99 -6.52 3.75
CA HIS A 225 20.11 -7.35 3.32
C HIS A 225 21.39 -6.53 3.37
N ILE A 226 22.41 -7.04 4.08
CA ILE A 226 23.75 -6.45 4.15
C ILE A 226 24.72 -7.46 3.58
N ILE A 227 25.30 -7.15 2.42
CA ILE A 227 26.05 -8.09 1.60
C ILE A 227 27.47 -7.56 1.37
N LEU A 228 28.47 -8.35 1.76
CA LEU A 228 29.83 -8.21 1.27
C LEU A 228 30.05 -9.34 0.24
N PRO A 229 30.06 -9.01 -1.06
CA PRO A 229 30.08 -10.01 -2.11
C PRO A 229 31.42 -10.76 -2.16
N PRO A 230 31.48 -11.88 -2.94
CA PRO A 230 32.63 -12.75 -2.93
C PRO A 230 33.95 -12.13 -3.37
N LYS A 231 33.88 -11.11 -4.21
CA LYS A 231 35.05 -10.42 -4.76
C LYS A 231 35.03 -8.96 -4.36
N ASP A 232 36.21 -8.44 -4.01
CA ASP A 232 36.41 -7.00 -3.90
C ASP A 232 36.72 -6.37 -5.28
N THR A 233 37.06 -5.08 -5.29
CA THR A 233 37.42 -4.32 -6.50
C THR A 233 38.71 -4.79 -7.17
N GLN A 234 39.48 -5.68 -6.53
CA GLN A 234 40.73 -6.25 -7.02
C GLN A 234 40.61 -7.76 -7.32
N ASP A 235 39.38 -8.27 -7.43
CA ASP A 235 39.07 -9.70 -7.62
C ASP A 235 39.54 -10.62 -6.46
N ASN A 236 39.86 -10.08 -5.28
CA ASN A 236 40.27 -10.92 -4.15
C ASN A 236 39.05 -11.69 -3.61
N PRO A 237 39.14 -13.02 -3.44
CA PRO A 237 38.04 -13.85 -2.99
C PRO A 237 37.83 -13.74 -1.47
N SER A 238 36.57 -13.91 -1.03
CA SER A 238 36.09 -13.99 0.35
C SER A 238 36.21 -12.68 1.16
N PRO A 239 35.11 -12.20 1.77
CA PRO A 239 35.13 -11.03 2.65
C PRO A 239 35.71 -11.30 4.03
N VAL A 240 35.83 -12.57 4.43
CA VAL A 240 36.51 -12.97 5.65
C VAL A 240 37.72 -13.84 5.25
N PRO A 241 38.90 -13.24 5.07
CA PRO A 241 40.10 -13.95 4.64
C PRO A 241 40.39 -15.18 5.50
N GLY A 242 40.74 -16.30 4.86
CA GLY A 242 41.07 -17.55 5.56
C GLY A 242 39.86 -18.42 5.94
N THR A 243 38.64 -18.03 5.57
CA THR A 243 37.42 -18.83 5.80
C THR A 243 36.78 -19.29 4.48
N ALA A 244 35.90 -20.29 4.56
CA ALA A 244 35.12 -20.78 3.44
C ALA A 244 33.83 -19.97 3.18
N HIS A 245 33.68 -18.80 3.82
CA HIS A 245 32.46 -18.00 3.75
C HIS A 245 32.10 -17.60 2.34
N GLY A 246 33.05 -17.43 1.41
CA GLY A 246 32.73 -17.06 0.03
C GLY A 246 32.25 -15.62 -0.09
N PHE A 247 31.14 -15.26 0.56
CA PHE A 247 30.56 -13.93 0.79
C PHE A 247 30.14 -13.79 2.27
N LEU A 248 29.64 -12.63 2.66
CA LEU A 248 28.97 -12.42 3.94
C LEU A 248 27.65 -11.75 3.61
N HIS A 249 26.55 -12.31 4.08
CA HIS A 249 25.21 -11.81 3.77
C HIS A 249 24.34 -11.96 5.01
N MET A 250 24.05 -10.82 5.64
CA MET A 250 23.13 -10.74 6.78
C MET A 250 21.77 -10.30 6.30
N MET A 251 20.73 -10.95 6.79
CA MET A 251 19.33 -10.59 6.57
C MET A 251 18.70 -10.24 7.93
N PHE A 252 18.04 -9.10 7.99
CA PHE A 252 17.29 -8.63 9.16
C PHE A 252 15.82 -8.54 8.78
N GLU A 253 14.94 -9.14 9.56
CA GLU A 253 13.47 -9.07 9.37
C GLU A 253 12.85 -7.91 10.14
N ASP A 254 11.61 -7.56 9.79
CA ASP A 254 10.76 -6.56 10.44
C ASP A 254 11.48 -5.26 10.77
N VAL A 255 12.23 -4.74 9.80
CA VAL A 255 13.09 -3.58 10.02
C VAL A 255 12.28 -2.29 10.13
N VAL A 256 12.82 -1.32 10.86
CA VAL A 256 12.22 0.00 11.01
C VAL A 256 12.79 0.92 9.93
N LEU A 257 11.93 1.42 9.06
CA LEU A 257 12.25 2.49 8.12
C LEU A 257 11.85 3.84 8.71
N GLU A 258 12.77 4.81 8.71
CA GLU A 258 12.45 6.21 9.06
C GLU A 258 12.46 7.13 7.83
N GLY A 259 11.84 8.29 7.97
CA GLY A 259 11.56 9.21 6.86
C GLY A 259 10.16 9.07 6.28
N GLY A 260 9.45 7.97 6.61
CA GLY A 260 8.05 7.74 6.26
C GLY A 260 7.15 7.54 7.48
N GLN A 261 7.46 8.21 8.60
CA GLN A 261 6.47 8.30 9.69
C GLN A 261 5.18 8.84 9.13
N ARG A 262 4.03 8.34 9.63
CA ARG A 262 2.72 8.73 9.14
C ARG A 262 2.64 10.25 9.00
N ASP A 263 2.59 10.69 7.76
CA ASP A 263 2.17 12.04 7.43
C ASP A 263 0.72 11.91 6.99
N TRP A 264 -0.12 12.76 7.57
CA TRP A 264 -1.54 12.81 7.27
C TRP A 264 -1.83 13.27 5.84
N LYS A 265 -0.80 13.72 5.13
CA LYS A 265 -0.82 14.10 3.72
C LYS A 265 -0.24 13.02 2.81
N LEU A 266 -0.49 11.75 3.14
CA LEU A 266 -0.09 10.61 2.32
C LEU A 266 -1.31 9.89 1.77
N ALA A 267 -1.10 9.26 0.61
CA ALA A 267 -2.01 8.26 0.10
C ALA A 267 -1.52 6.86 0.53
N TYR A 268 -2.45 5.94 0.70
CA TYR A 268 -2.16 4.56 1.04
C TYR A 268 -2.89 3.60 0.12
N GLU A 269 -2.28 2.44 -0.12
CA GLU A 269 -2.98 1.26 -0.63
C GLU A 269 -3.20 0.29 0.53
N VAL A 270 -4.44 -0.13 0.73
CA VAL A 270 -4.78 -1.23 1.62
C VAL A 270 -4.52 -2.53 0.87
N LEU A 271 -3.57 -3.33 1.36
CA LEU A 271 -3.13 -4.56 0.71
C LEU A 271 -3.99 -5.75 1.17
N PRO A 272 -4.12 -6.82 0.35
CA PRO A 272 -4.88 -8.01 0.72
C PRO A 272 -4.49 -8.58 2.08
N GLY A 273 -5.50 -8.72 2.95
CA GLY A 273 -5.36 -9.40 4.24
C GLY A 273 -5.66 -10.90 4.15
N PRO A 274 -5.54 -11.64 5.28
CA PRO A 274 -5.78 -13.09 5.32
C PRO A 274 -7.14 -13.52 4.76
N ALA A 275 -8.17 -12.68 4.92
CA ALA A 275 -9.53 -12.98 4.45
C ALA A 275 -9.65 -13.05 2.92
N VAL A 276 -8.79 -12.35 2.18
CA VAL A 276 -8.75 -12.41 0.71
C VAL A 276 -7.83 -13.52 0.20
N LEU A 277 -6.80 -13.86 0.99
CA LEU A 277 -5.86 -14.92 0.64
C LEU A 277 -6.38 -16.33 1.01
N ASN A 278 -7.28 -16.43 1.99
CA ASN A 278 -7.86 -17.68 2.45
C ASN A 278 -9.23 -17.94 1.79
N PRO A 279 -9.36 -18.95 0.92
CA PRO A 279 -10.63 -19.27 0.25
C PRO A 279 -11.73 -19.77 1.21
N GLU A 280 -11.39 -20.14 2.45
CA GLU A 280 -12.35 -20.53 3.49
C GLU A 280 -12.98 -19.32 4.20
N MET A 281 -12.49 -18.10 3.94
CA MET A 281 -13.00 -16.86 4.52
C MET A 281 -13.78 -16.06 3.46
N ASN A 282 -14.75 -15.27 3.92
CA ASN A 282 -15.40 -14.30 3.04
C ASN A 282 -14.39 -13.18 2.71
N PRO A 283 -14.12 -12.91 1.42
CA PRO A 283 -13.17 -11.88 1.04
C PRO A 283 -13.67 -10.51 1.48
N THR A 284 -12.75 -9.67 1.91
CA THR A 284 -13.03 -8.29 2.33
C THR A 284 -11.89 -7.37 1.93
N PRO A 285 -12.18 -6.15 1.46
CA PRO A 285 -11.15 -5.16 1.12
C PRO A 285 -10.49 -4.54 2.37
N PHE A 286 -10.80 -5.03 3.58
CA PHE A 286 -10.29 -4.49 4.84
C PHE A 286 -9.08 -5.30 5.33
N SER A 287 -7.99 -4.60 5.64
CA SER A 287 -6.72 -5.17 6.09
C SER A 287 -5.90 -4.16 6.89
N ASN A 288 -5.02 -4.63 7.77
CA ASN A 288 -4.00 -3.82 8.44
C ASN A 288 -2.68 -3.76 7.65
N ARG A 289 -2.57 -4.53 6.55
CA ARG A 289 -1.44 -4.43 5.61
C ARG A 289 -1.66 -3.20 4.74
N VAL A 290 -0.68 -2.31 4.71
CA VAL A 290 -0.76 -1.04 3.98
C VAL A 290 0.55 -0.74 3.26
N ALA A 291 0.46 -0.19 2.06
CA ALA A 291 1.57 0.43 1.36
C ALA A 291 1.41 1.94 1.40
N VAL A 292 2.51 2.67 1.59
CA VAL A 292 2.55 4.13 1.36
C VAL A 292 2.57 4.41 -0.13
N ALA A 293 2.01 5.53 -0.54
CA ALA A 293 1.87 5.93 -1.94
C ALA A 293 1.72 7.45 -2.08
N ALA A 294 1.61 7.90 -3.33
CA ALA A 294 1.23 9.26 -3.70
C ALA A 294 -0.06 9.22 -4.52
N GLY A 295 -0.73 10.36 -4.63
CA GLY A 295 -1.88 10.49 -5.52
C GLY A 295 -2.71 11.72 -5.23
N SER A 296 -3.74 11.90 -6.05
CA SER A 296 -4.75 12.92 -5.87
C SER A 296 -6.10 12.40 -6.34
N TYR A 297 -7.16 12.99 -5.79
CA TYR A 297 -8.49 12.82 -6.35
C TYR A 297 -9.34 14.07 -6.23
N GLU A 298 -10.33 14.16 -7.11
CA GLU A 298 -11.45 15.08 -7.02
C GLU A 298 -12.74 14.28 -7.18
N LEU A 299 -13.72 14.55 -6.32
CA LEU A 299 -15.03 13.94 -6.34
C LEU A 299 -16.09 15.03 -6.13
N LYS A 300 -16.99 15.18 -7.10
CA LYS A 300 -18.18 16.03 -6.99
C LYS A 300 -19.41 15.18 -7.25
N VAL A 301 -20.37 15.23 -6.34
CA VAL A 301 -21.61 14.46 -6.43
C VAL A 301 -22.84 15.34 -6.20
N SER A 302 -23.96 14.96 -6.80
CA SER A 302 -25.29 15.45 -6.44
C SER A 302 -26.16 14.28 -5.96
N ASP A 303 -26.85 14.50 -4.85
CA ASP A 303 -27.95 13.67 -4.35
C ASP A 303 -29.21 14.51 -4.59
N GLU A 304 -29.93 14.19 -5.66
CA GLU A 304 -31.08 14.93 -6.17
C GLU A 304 -32.38 14.28 -5.72
N THR A 305 -32.37 12.95 -5.59
CA THR A 305 -33.54 12.16 -5.24
C THR A 305 -33.38 11.55 -3.86
N ALA A 306 -34.19 12.02 -2.91
CA ALA A 306 -34.14 11.56 -1.52
C ALA A 306 -34.34 10.04 -1.35
N ASP A 307 -35.09 9.42 -2.28
CA ASP A 307 -35.32 7.98 -2.35
C ASP A 307 -34.63 7.38 -3.59
N ASP A 308 -33.66 6.52 -3.31
CA ASP A 308 -32.89 5.75 -4.28
C ASP A 308 -33.76 4.80 -5.12
N THR A 309 -33.91 5.10 -6.41
CA THR A 309 -34.70 4.31 -7.39
C THR A 309 -33.95 4.16 -8.72
N GLU A 310 -34.46 3.33 -9.65
CA GLU A 310 -33.91 3.23 -11.01
C GLU A 310 -34.00 4.55 -11.80
N SER A 311 -34.90 5.44 -11.38
CA SER A 311 -35.10 6.76 -11.96
C SER A 311 -34.50 7.88 -11.12
N SER A 312 -33.60 7.55 -10.19
CA SER A 312 -32.83 8.55 -9.44
C SER A 312 -32.07 9.46 -10.41
N GLU A 313 -32.01 10.75 -10.07
CA GLU A 313 -31.23 11.75 -10.82
C GLU A 313 -29.86 12.00 -10.15
N ASP A 314 -29.47 11.14 -9.19
CA ASP A 314 -28.21 11.28 -8.47
C ASP A 314 -27.02 11.02 -9.39
N GLU A 315 -26.00 11.85 -9.28
CA GLU A 315 -24.91 11.84 -10.26
C GLU A 315 -23.54 12.06 -9.64
N VAL A 316 -22.51 11.48 -10.27
CA VAL A 316 -21.11 11.87 -10.08
C VAL A 316 -20.76 12.88 -11.16
N GLU A 317 -20.88 14.17 -10.83
CA GLU A 317 -20.59 15.28 -11.75
C GLU A 317 -19.11 15.32 -12.17
N LEU A 318 -18.21 14.91 -11.26
CA LEU A 318 -16.78 14.90 -11.50
C LEU A 318 -16.15 13.79 -10.66
N PHE A 319 -15.38 12.95 -11.32
CA PHE A 319 -14.41 12.08 -10.64
C PHE A 319 -13.13 12.04 -11.44
N ASN A 320 -12.02 12.39 -10.78
CA ASN A 320 -10.67 12.23 -11.30
C ASN A 320 -9.83 11.60 -10.20
N LEU A 321 -9.20 10.46 -10.48
CA LEU A 321 -8.24 9.80 -9.59
C LEU A 321 -6.90 9.67 -10.32
N THR A 322 -5.82 10.01 -9.63
CA THR A 322 -4.47 9.59 -9.96
C THR A 322 -3.82 8.99 -8.72
N PHE A 323 -3.36 7.76 -8.82
CA PHE A 323 -2.70 7.05 -7.72
C PHE A 323 -1.38 6.47 -8.18
N LYS A 324 -0.31 6.66 -7.40
CA LYS A 324 1.05 6.24 -7.73
C LYS A 324 1.65 5.43 -6.59
N ARG A 325 1.91 4.15 -6.83
CA ARG A 325 2.65 3.26 -5.91
C ARG A 325 4.11 3.69 -5.79
N GLN A 326 4.77 3.24 -4.72
CA GLN A 326 6.20 3.50 -4.50
C GLN A 326 7.13 2.95 -5.57
N ASN A 327 6.74 1.88 -6.26
CA ASN A 327 7.48 1.36 -7.42
C ASN A 327 7.30 2.21 -8.70
N GLY A 328 6.57 3.32 -8.62
CA GLY A 328 6.30 4.23 -9.74
C GLY A 328 5.12 3.83 -10.61
N GLN A 329 4.45 2.71 -10.34
CA GLN A 329 3.25 2.31 -11.07
C GLN A 329 2.12 3.30 -10.81
N ILE A 330 1.51 3.79 -11.89
CA ILE A 330 0.41 4.79 -11.84
C ILE A 330 -0.89 4.14 -12.30
N PHE A 331 -1.95 4.45 -11.56
CA PHE A 331 -3.34 4.12 -11.85
C PHE A 331 -4.15 5.41 -11.95
N THR A 332 -5.07 5.46 -12.90
CA THR A 332 -6.03 6.55 -13.02
C THR A 332 -7.44 6.00 -13.21
N ALA A 333 -8.44 6.75 -12.77
CA ALA A 333 -9.84 6.46 -13.03
C ALA A 333 -10.60 7.78 -13.14
N ASP A 334 -11.61 7.80 -13.99
CA ASP A 334 -12.47 8.95 -14.26
C ASP A 334 -13.87 8.46 -14.65
N ASN A 335 -14.83 9.39 -14.79
CA ASN A 335 -16.18 9.13 -15.31
C ASN A 335 -16.89 7.94 -14.63
N VAL A 336 -17.30 8.13 -13.36
CA VAL A 336 -18.05 7.10 -12.64
C VAL A 336 -19.50 7.13 -13.07
N ASP A 337 -19.95 6.04 -13.70
CA ASP A 337 -21.36 5.81 -14.01
C ASP A 337 -22.06 5.24 -12.77
N VAL A 338 -22.99 6.02 -12.20
CA VAL A 338 -23.69 5.68 -10.97
C VAL A 338 -24.57 4.43 -11.15
N ILE A 339 -24.50 3.50 -10.19
CA ILE A 339 -25.36 2.31 -10.19
C ILE A 339 -26.64 2.62 -9.41
N HIS A 340 -27.72 2.82 -10.15
CA HIS A 340 -29.04 3.05 -9.57
C HIS A 340 -29.67 1.77 -9.03
N LYS A 341 -30.44 1.91 -7.96
CA LYS A 341 -31.10 0.81 -7.26
C LYS A 341 -32.29 0.28 -8.06
N ALA A 342 -32.26 -1.02 -8.39
CA ALA A 342 -33.35 -1.68 -9.09
C ALA A 342 -34.67 -1.68 -8.28
N GLU A 343 -35.81 -1.56 -8.96
CA GLU A 343 -37.12 -1.48 -8.32
C GLU A 343 -37.40 -2.75 -7.48
N GLY A 344 -37.85 -2.58 -6.23
CA GLY A 344 -38.24 -3.69 -5.36
C GLY A 344 -37.09 -4.41 -4.62
N THR A 345 -35.86 -3.90 -4.68
CA THR A 345 -34.68 -4.55 -4.04
C THR A 345 -34.45 -4.18 -2.56
N GLY A 346 -35.27 -3.29 -1.97
CA GLY A 346 -35.14 -2.83 -0.58
C GLY A 346 -33.93 -1.91 -0.35
N ASP A 347 -33.68 -1.46 0.88
CA ASP A 347 -32.50 -0.66 1.21
C ASP A 347 -31.26 -1.56 1.18
N HIS A 348 -30.62 -1.61 0.02
CA HIS A 348 -29.40 -2.37 -0.19
C HIS A 348 -28.17 -1.50 0.12
N THR A 349 -27.00 -2.11 0.28
CA THR A 349 -25.69 -1.48 0.55
C THR A 349 -25.24 -0.38 -0.40
N PHE A 350 -26.01 -0.08 -1.46
CA PHE A 350 -25.60 0.78 -2.57
C PHE A 350 -26.20 2.18 -2.54
N PHE A 351 -27.21 2.45 -1.69
CA PHE A 351 -27.89 3.75 -1.60
C PHE A 351 -28.16 4.40 -2.96
N GLY A 352 -28.75 3.68 -3.92
CA GLY A 352 -29.11 4.26 -5.22
C GLY A 352 -27.96 4.77 -6.08
N GLY A 353 -26.72 4.56 -5.62
CA GLY A 353 -25.50 4.95 -6.27
C GLY A 353 -24.84 6.20 -5.69
N VAL A 354 -25.56 7.16 -5.08
CA VAL A 354 -24.98 8.28 -4.31
C VAL A 354 -25.76 8.47 -3.02
N GLY A 355 -25.07 8.53 -1.88
CA GLY A 355 -25.69 8.88 -0.60
C GLY A 355 -24.90 9.96 0.14
N ILE A 356 -25.62 10.96 0.66
CA ILE A 356 -25.05 12.01 1.51
C ILE A 356 -25.46 11.81 2.97
N ASP A 357 -24.49 12.03 3.88
CA ASP A 357 -24.64 11.97 5.34
C ASP A 357 -25.30 10.68 5.86
N LYS A 358 -24.92 9.53 5.28
CA LYS A 358 -25.50 8.22 5.63
C LYS A 358 -24.73 7.58 6.79
N LEU A 359 -25.46 7.04 7.77
CA LEU A 359 -24.88 6.22 8.84
C LEU A 359 -24.70 4.78 8.33
N MET A 360 -23.48 4.26 8.36
CA MET A 360 -23.10 2.96 7.79
C MET A 360 -22.26 2.14 8.77
N HIS A 361 -22.02 0.88 8.41
CA HIS A 361 -21.17 -0.09 9.11
C HIS A 361 -21.67 -0.45 10.52
N GLY A 362 -20.84 -1.14 11.31
CA GLY A 362 -21.21 -1.60 12.65
C GLY A 362 -22.52 -2.39 12.68
N ASP A 363 -23.44 -2.02 13.58
CA ASP A 363 -24.75 -2.63 13.78
C ASP A 363 -25.89 -1.96 12.99
N THR A 364 -25.58 -1.06 12.06
CA THR A 364 -26.59 -0.30 11.27
C THR A 364 -27.40 -1.19 10.32
N GLY A 365 -26.87 -2.38 10.01
CA GLY A 365 -27.41 -3.25 8.96
C GLY A 365 -27.01 -2.85 7.54
N ILE A 366 -26.21 -1.77 7.39
CA ILE A 366 -25.70 -1.29 6.11
C ILE A 366 -24.19 -1.39 6.10
N GLY A 367 -23.61 -1.92 5.03
CA GLY A 367 -22.16 -2.08 4.89
C GLY A 367 -21.65 -3.34 5.59
N ASN A 368 -20.60 -3.20 6.39
CA ASN A 368 -19.90 -4.32 7.03
C ASN A 368 -19.70 -4.08 8.54
N MET A 369 -19.88 -5.13 9.35
CA MET A 369 -19.69 -5.12 10.81
C MET A 369 -18.21 -5.11 11.25
N LEU A 370 -17.26 -5.26 10.32
CA LEU A 370 -15.82 -5.32 10.60
C LEU A 370 -15.23 -3.98 11.03
N ILE A 371 -15.84 -2.88 10.60
CA ILE A 371 -15.44 -1.52 10.97
C ILE A 371 -16.55 -0.86 11.80
N PRO A 372 -16.22 0.19 12.57
CA PRO A 372 -17.17 0.81 13.47
C PRO A 372 -18.33 1.44 12.74
N LYS A 373 -19.42 1.64 13.48
CA LYS A 373 -20.51 2.51 13.01
C LYS A 373 -19.89 3.88 12.72
N MET A 374 -20.20 4.42 11.54
CA MET A 374 -19.68 5.71 11.12
C MET A 374 -20.61 6.48 10.18
N THR A 375 -20.45 7.80 10.15
CA THR A 375 -21.07 8.65 9.14
C THR A 375 -20.20 8.72 7.88
N SER A 376 -20.81 8.34 6.75
CA SER A 376 -20.31 8.56 5.40
C SER A 376 -20.93 9.85 4.86
N TYR A 377 -20.13 10.90 4.70
CA TYR A 377 -20.56 12.18 4.16
C TYR A 377 -20.83 12.12 2.66
N ILE A 378 -20.09 11.25 1.97
CA ILE A 378 -20.33 10.87 0.58
C ILE A 378 -20.15 9.36 0.51
N THR A 379 -21.12 8.62 0.00
CA THR A 379 -20.95 7.23 -0.43
C THR A 379 -21.39 7.11 -1.87
N VAL A 380 -20.58 6.49 -2.72
CA VAL A 380 -20.86 6.27 -4.14
C VAL A 380 -20.67 4.80 -4.47
N TRP A 381 -21.57 4.26 -5.28
CA TRP A 381 -21.38 3.01 -6.00
C TRP A 381 -21.60 3.24 -7.48
N GLY A 382 -20.61 2.89 -8.29
CA GLY A 382 -20.67 3.08 -9.72
C GLY A 382 -19.81 2.10 -10.50
N ILE A 383 -19.70 2.35 -11.80
CA ILE A 383 -18.85 1.65 -12.74
C ILE A 383 -17.84 2.66 -13.29
N ALA A 384 -16.58 2.27 -13.39
CA ALA A 384 -15.53 3.08 -13.99
C ALA A 384 -14.45 2.21 -14.62
N ASP A 385 -13.77 2.76 -15.62
CA ASP A 385 -12.56 2.15 -16.18
C ASP A 385 -11.35 2.45 -15.30
N LEU A 386 -10.53 1.43 -15.04
CA LEU A 386 -9.20 1.59 -14.46
C LEU A 386 -8.16 1.67 -15.57
N LYS A 387 -7.35 2.72 -15.54
CA LYS A 387 -6.33 3.01 -16.56
C LYS A 387 -4.93 3.05 -15.94
N ASN A 388 -3.90 2.87 -16.76
CA ASN A 388 -2.51 3.10 -16.36
C ASN A 388 -2.10 4.58 -16.51
N GLY A 389 -0.88 4.92 -16.10
CA GLY A 389 -0.34 6.29 -16.23
C GLY A 389 -0.22 6.85 -17.67
N ASN A 390 -0.37 6.01 -18.70
CA ASN A 390 -0.43 6.44 -20.11
C ASN A 390 -1.87 6.68 -20.59
N GLY A 391 -2.87 6.42 -19.73
CA GLY A 391 -4.29 6.51 -20.07
C GLY A 391 -4.85 5.27 -20.79
N GLU A 392 -4.08 4.19 -20.88
CA GLU A 392 -4.55 2.92 -21.46
C GLU A 392 -5.42 2.20 -20.44
N ILE A 393 -6.59 1.72 -20.85
CA ILE A 393 -7.48 0.95 -19.99
C ILE A 393 -6.82 -0.40 -19.68
N ILE A 394 -6.68 -0.71 -18.40
CA ILE A 394 -6.14 -1.98 -17.90
C ILE A 394 -7.22 -2.88 -17.31
N ALA A 395 -8.38 -2.31 -16.98
CA ALA A 395 -9.58 -3.04 -16.59
C ALA A 395 -10.82 -2.19 -16.91
N GLU A 396 -11.69 -2.71 -17.78
CA GLU A 396 -12.94 -2.06 -18.22
C GLU A 396 -14.07 -2.34 -17.23
N ASP A 397 -15.08 -1.45 -17.19
CA ASP A 397 -16.37 -1.65 -16.52
C ASP A 397 -16.27 -2.18 -15.08
N ARG A 398 -15.33 -1.62 -14.29
CA ARG A 398 -15.08 -2.06 -12.92
C ARG A 398 -16.07 -1.40 -11.97
N PHE A 399 -16.64 -2.21 -11.07
CA PHE A 399 -17.28 -1.66 -9.89
C PHE A 399 -16.30 -0.75 -9.14
N VAL A 400 -16.79 0.40 -8.70
CA VAL A 400 -16.06 1.31 -7.82
C VAL A 400 -16.98 1.72 -6.67
N HIS A 401 -16.45 1.62 -5.47
CA HIS A 401 -17.08 2.18 -4.27
C HIS A 401 -16.20 3.31 -3.75
N ILE A 402 -16.78 4.50 -3.59
CA ILE A 402 -16.08 5.66 -3.04
C ILE A 402 -16.79 6.06 -1.76
N MET A 403 -16.06 6.23 -0.67
CA MET A 403 -16.62 6.63 0.61
C MET A 403 -15.74 7.71 1.23
N THR A 404 -16.30 8.89 1.46
CA THR A 404 -15.69 9.96 2.27
C THR A 404 -16.39 10.01 3.61
N GLY A 405 -15.65 9.78 4.69
CA GLY A 405 -16.22 9.61 6.03
C GLY A 405 -15.25 9.95 7.15
N SER A 406 -15.71 9.75 8.38
CA SER A 406 -14.85 9.81 9.57
C SER A 406 -13.83 8.67 9.57
N ARG A 407 -12.72 8.87 10.28
CA ARG A 407 -11.66 7.88 10.41
C ARG A 407 -12.10 6.50 10.95
N VAL A 408 -11.65 5.43 10.29
CA VAL A 408 -11.82 4.02 10.68
C VAL A 408 -10.50 3.33 11.06
N ARG A 409 -9.39 4.07 11.04
CA ARG A 409 -8.06 3.59 11.44
C ARG A 409 -7.46 4.38 12.60
N ASP A 410 -6.69 3.71 13.45
CA ASP A 410 -6.00 4.34 14.59
C ASP A 410 -4.70 5.06 14.17
N GLU A 411 -3.91 5.56 15.13
CA GLU A 411 -2.63 6.25 14.91
C GLU A 411 -1.57 5.38 14.19
N ASN A 412 -1.71 4.07 14.29
CA ASN A 412 -0.86 3.06 13.66
C ASN A 412 -1.48 2.51 12.37
N LEU A 413 -2.44 3.21 11.74
CA LEU A 413 -3.18 2.75 10.54
C LEU A 413 -3.86 1.37 10.72
N GLU A 414 -4.05 0.90 11.94
CA GLU A 414 -4.79 -0.34 12.20
C GLU A 414 -6.28 -0.05 12.15
N LEU A 415 -7.05 -0.97 11.58
CA LEU A 415 -8.51 -0.86 11.59
C LEU A 415 -9.02 -0.85 13.02
N VAL A 416 -9.78 0.19 13.35
CA VAL A 416 -10.50 0.28 14.62
C VAL A 416 -11.58 -0.78 14.62
N LYS A 417 -11.58 -1.66 15.61
CA LYS A 417 -12.56 -2.76 15.73
C LYS A 417 -13.61 -2.39 16.75
N GLY A 418 -14.89 -2.52 16.38
CA GLY A 418 -16.00 -2.41 17.32
C GLY A 418 -17.30 -2.09 16.61
N SER A 419 -18.29 -2.98 16.66
CA SER A 419 -19.51 -2.86 15.85
C SER A 419 -20.65 -2.09 16.50
N THR A 420 -20.57 -1.76 17.78
CA THR A 420 -21.71 -1.23 18.56
C THR A 420 -21.55 0.22 19.01
N GLU A 421 -20.31 0.69 19.15
CA GLU A 421 -20.00 2.09 19.47
C GLU A 421 -19.75 2.86 18.17
N ASP A 422 -20.34 4.05 18.09
CA ASP A 422 -19.99 5.03 17.06
C ASP A 422 -18.66 5.66 17.45
N LEU A 423 -17.63 5.37 16.67
CA LEU A 423 -16.27 5.86 16.90
C LEU A 423 -15.89 6.93 15.85
N SER A 424 -16.87 7.45 15.12
CA SER A 424 -16.64 8.52 14.15
C SER A 424 -15.98 9.72 14.82
N ASP A 425 -14.77 10.06 14.35
CA ASP A 425 -14.20 11.38 14.55
C ASP A 425 -14.75 12.33 13.49
N TYR A 426 -15.65 13.23 13.92
CA TYR A 426 -16.30 14.23 13.09
C TYR A 426 -15.44 15.50 12.87
N SER A 427 -14.20 15.50 13.35
CA SER A 427 -13.32 16.65 13.17
C SER A 427 -12.97 16.80 11.69
N VAL A 428 -13.03 18.04 11.19
CA VAL A 428 -12.81 18.36 9.77
C VAL A 428 -11.40 18.00 9.28
N ASP A 429 -10.42 17.89 10.18
CA ASP A 429 -9.05 17.46 9.94
C ASP A 429 -8.85 15.95 10.19
N LYS A 430 -9.94 15.18 10.27
CA LYS A 430 -9.94 13.75 10.59
C LYS A 430 -10.80 12.93 9.64
N MET A 431 -11.11 13.49 8.47
CA MET A 431 -11.82 12.82 7.38
C MET A 431 -10.87 12.01 6.51
N GLU A 432 -11.36 10.90 5.99
CA GLU A 432 -10.65 10.07 5.03
C GLU A 432 -11.57 9.68 3.87
N THR A 433 -10.97 9.40 2.73
CA THR A 433 -11.66 8.87 1.56
C THR A 433 -11.09 7.52 1.18
N HIS A 434 -11.96 6.54 1.05
CA HIS A 434 -11.69 5.22 0.53
C HIS A 434 -12.20 5.12 -0.91
N ILE A 435 -11.36 4.69 -1.84
CA ILE A 435 -11.73 4.36 -3.21
C ILE A 435 -11.39 2.89 -3.44
N ILE A 436 -12.41 2.07 -3.66
CA ILE A 436 -12.31 0.61 -3.69
C ILE A 436 -12.79 0.11 -5.04
N PHE A 437 -11.90 -0.51 -5.79
CA PHE A 437 -12.23 -1.38 -6.92
C PHE A 437 -12.29 -2.82 -6.40
N PRO A 438 -13.48 -3.43 -6.29
CA PRO A 438 -13.64 -4.78 -5.75
C PRO A 438 -13.01 -5.87 -6.63
N PRO A 439 -12.93 -7.13 -6.13
CA PRO A 439 -12.33 -8.25 -6.86
C PRO A 439 -12.93 -8.48 -8.23
N PHE A 440 -14.25 -8.47 -8.31
CA PHE A 440 -15.00 -8.87 -9.48
C PHE A 440 -15.52 -7.64 -10.21
N ASP A 441 -15.52 -7.68 -11.54
CA ASP A 441 -16.30 -6.75 -12.35
C ASP A 441 -17.74 -7.25 -12.55
N THR A 442 -18.46 -6.59 -13.45
CA THR A 442 -19.84 -6.91 -13.85
C THR A 442 -19.98 -8.26 -14.55
N GLU A 443 -18.88 -8.83 -15.05
CA GLU A 443 -18.81 -10.14 -15.71
C GLU A 443 -18.16 -11.23 -14.84
N GLU A 444 -17.93 -10.94 -13.55
CA GLU A 444 -17.23 -11.81 -12.59
C GLU A 444 -15.74 -12.04 -12.89
N ASN A 445 -15.08 -11.23 -13.72
CA ASN A 445 -13.63 -11.31 -13.89
C ASN A 445 -12.92 -10.75 -12.65
N ALA A 446 -12.01 -11.55 -12.11
CA ALA A 446 -11.26 -11.23 -10.90
C ALA A 446 -10.07 -10.29 -11.15
N SER A 447 -9.67 -9.54 -10.12
CA SER A 447 -8.46 -8.70 -10.03
C SER A 447 -8.53 -7.42 -10.86
N PRO A 448 -8.86 -6.26 -10.25
CA PRO A 448 -8.92 -4.99 -10.98
C PRO A 448 -7.56 -4.54 -11.51
N VAL A 449 -6.46 -4.98 -10.88
CA VAL A 449 -5.10 -4.77 -11.40
C VAL A 449 -4.57 -6.11 -11.95
N PRO A 450 -4.34 -6.23 -13.26
CA PRO A 450 -3.83 -7.46 -13.86
C PRO A 450 -2.51 -7.92 -13.23
N ASN A 451 -2.32 -9.24 -13.11
CA ASN A 451 -1.07 -9.90 -12.70
C ASN A 451 -0.56 -9.61 -11.27
N THR A 452 -1.33 -8.88 -10.46
CA THR A 452 -0.97 -8.65 -9.05
C THR A 452 -1.46 -9.76 -8.12
N GLY A 453 -2.45 -10.55 -8.56
CA GLY A 453 -3.09 -11.56 -7.71
C GLY A 453 -3.84 -10.95 -6.52
N HIS A 454 -3.97 -9.63 -6.47
CA HIS A 454 -4.71 -8.93 -5.43
C HIS A 454 -6.17 -8.88 -5.86
N GLY A 455 -7.03 -9.52 -5.08
CA GLY A 455 -8.47 -9.53 -5.33
C GLY A 455 -9.14 -8.18 -5.11
N PHE A 456 -8.46 -7.02 -5.11
CA PHE A 456 -9.06 -5.68 -5.10
C PHE A 456 -7.95 -4.62 -5.25
N LEU A 457 -8.35 -3.38 -5.53
CA LEU A 457 -7.51 -2.19 -5.34
C LEU A 457 -8.25 -1.26 -4.37
N HIS A 458 -7.65 -0.98 -3.22
CA HIS A 458 -8.26 -0.13 -2.20
C HIS A 458 -7.29 0.99 -1.85
N ILE A 459 -7.64 2.19 -2.28
CA ILE A 459 -6.87 3.41 -2.08
C ILE A 459 -7.50 4.20 -0.95
N MET A 460 -6.67 4.78 -0.10
CA MET A 460 -7.10 5.59 1.03
C MET A 460 -6.34 6.92 1.04
N PHE A 461 -7.07 8.01 1.21
CA PHE A 461 -6.55 9.36 1.43
C PHE A 461 -6.98 9.83 2.81
N GLU A 462 -6.06 10.34 3.61
CA GLU A 462 -6.35 10.95 4.92
C GLU A 462 -6.39 12.47 4.83
N GLU A 463 -6.97 13.17 5.83
CA GLU A 463 -7.04 14.65 5.86
C GLU A 463 -7.58 15.29 4.58
N VAL A 464 -8.64 14.69 4.05
CA VAL A 464 -9.29 15.14 2.81
C VAL A 464 -10.07 16.44 3.04
N SER A 465 -10.14 17.28 2.00
CA SER A 465 -11.05 18.43 2.01
C SER A 465 -12.46 17.96 1.68
N LEU A 466 -13.45 18.44 2.44
CA LEU A 466 -14.87 18.21 2.20
C LEU A 466 -15.63 19.54 2.30
N SER A 467 -16.46 19.84 1.30
CA SER A 467 -17.32 21.02 1.30
C SER A 467 -18.69 20.72 0.69
N SER A 468 -19.73 21.29 1.28
CA SER A 468 -21.05 21.39 0.64
C SER A 468 -21.03 22.59 -0.32
N LEU A 469 -21.60 22.42 -1.53
CA LEU A 469 -21.57 23.40 -2.62
C LEU A 469 -22.86 24.21 -2.78
#